data_AF-A0A3Q7HN11-F1
#
_entry.id   AF-A0A3Q7HN11-F1
#
_cell.length_a   1.000
_cell.length_b   1.000
_cell.length_c   1.000
_cell.angle_alpha   90.00
_cell.angle_beta   90.00
_cell.angle_gamma   90.00
#
_symmetry.space_group_name_H-M   'P 1'
#
loop_
_entity.id
_entity.type
_entity.pdbx_description
1 polymer ?
#
loop_
_entity_poly.entity_id
_entity_poly.type
_entity_poly.pdbx_seq_one_letter_code
_entity_poly.pdbx_strand_id
1 'polypeptide(L)' 'MRTQTSFYTHPDLRRISTDYGFEGHPLRKDLPLSGYVEVRYDDPEKRVVSEPIEMTQEFRYFDFASPWEQRSDRCWVAWN' A
#
# COMPACT_ATOMS: atom_id res chain seq x y z
N MET A 1 -1.97 16.79 7.69
CA MET A 1 -2.68 16.02 6.63
C MET A 1 -2.22 16.53 5.27
N ARG A 2 -1.14 15.96 4.70
CA ARG A 2 -0.78 16.21 3.30
C ARG A 2 -1.51 15.16 2.46
N THR A 3 -2.40 15.57 1.58
CA THR A 3 -2.89 14.72 0.48
C THR A 3 -1.86 14.81 -0.66
N GLN A 4 -1.58 13.71 -1.37
CA GLN A 4 -0.54 13.71 -2.41
C GLN A 4 -1.02 14.41 -3.68
N THR A 5 -2.29 14.21 -4.00
CA THR A 5 -2.96 14.82 -5.15
C THR A 5 -4.09 15.66 -4.59
N SER A 6 -3.88 16.98 -4.60
CA SER A 6 -4.93 17.94 -4.22
C SER A 6 -5.87 18.12 -5.40
N PHE A 7 -7.17 17.95 -5.18
CA PHE A 7 -8.20 18.25 -6.17
C PHE A 7 -8.63 19.71 -6.01
N TYR A 8 -8.64 20.48 -7.10
CA TYR A 8 -8.85 21.93 -7.05
C TYR A 8 -10.29 22.36 -6.66
N THR A 9 -11.28 21.48 -6.81
CA THR A 9 -12.71 21.84 -6.67
C THR A 9 -13.44 21.07 -5.56
N HIS A 10 -12.73 20.30 -4.73
CA HIS A 10 -13.35 19.58 -3.63
C HIS A 10 -13.16 20.32 -2.29
N PRO A 11 -14.24 20.73 -1.60
CA PRO A 11 -14.15 21.57 -0.40
C PRO A 11 -13.65 20.82 0.85
N ASP A 12 -13.72 19.49 0.87
CA ASP A 12 -13.32 18.67 2.03
C ASP A 12 -12.42 17.51 1.60
N LEU A 13 -11.12 17.77 1.50
CA LEU A 13 -10.13 16.74 1.21
C LEU A 13 -9.61 16.11 2.49
N ARG A 14 -10.32 15.09 2.97
CA ARG A 14 -9.88 14.24 4.08
C ARG A 14 -9.57 12.82 3.62
N ARG A 15 -8.86 12.11 4.48
CA ARG A 15 -8.47 10.71 4.26
C ARG A 15 -9.64 9.82 4.65
N ILE A 16 -10.02 8.89 3.79
CA ILE A 16 -11.19 8.02 3.99
C ILE A 16 -10.77 6.61 4.42
N SER A 17 -9.64 6.10 3.92
CA SER A 17 -9.27 4.68 4.04
C SER A 17 -8.02 4.41 4.89
N THR A 18 -7.40 5.44 5.45
CA THR A 18 -6.18 5.31 6.28
C THR A 18 -6.44 5.85 7.67
N ASP A 19 -5.79 5.26 8.67
CA ASP A 19 -5.88 5.71 10.05
C ASP A 19 -5.52 7.18 10.24
N TYR A 20 -6.08 7.77 11.31
CA TYR A 20 -5.89 9.17 11.65
C TYR A 20 -4.41 9.53 11.89
N GLY A 21 -3.64 8.61 12.47
CA GLY A 21 -2.21 8.77 12.76
C GLY A 21 -1.25 8.32 11.65
N PHE A 22 -1.75 7.86 10.49
CA PHE A 22 -0.88 7.30 9.45
C PHE A 22 -0.08 8.40 8.75
N GLU A 23 1.22 8.23 8.57
CA GLU A 23 2.05 9.16 7.81
C GLU A 23 2.39 8.60 6.42
N GLY A 24 2.11 9.40 5.37
CA GLY A 24 2.40 9.03 3.99
C GLY A 24 1.17 8.60 3.17
N HIS A 25 1.46 8.04 1.99
CA HIS A 25 0.47 7.65 0.99
C HIS A 25 0.64 6.17 0.63
N PRO A 26 -0.30 5.29 1.03
CA PRO A 26 -0.09 3.85 0.98
C PRO A 26 0.10 3.27 -0.42
N LEU A 27 -0.42 3.93 -1.46
CA LEU A 27 -0.41 3.43 -2.83
C LEU A 27 0.80 3.91 -3.66
N ARG A 28 1.75 4.61 -3.04
CA ARG A 28 3.01 4.92 -3.72
C ARG A 28 3.88 3.67 -3.83
N LYS A 29 4.76 3.64 -4.83
CA LYS A 29 5.67 2.52 -5.10
C LYS A 29 6.93 2.52 -4.23
N ASP A 30 7.21 3.61 -3.52
CA ASP A 30 8.33 3.77 -2.59
C ASP A 30 8.02 3.21 -1.19
N LEU A 31 6.74 2.97 -0.86
CA LEU A 31 6.33 2.50 0.45
C LEU A 31 6.41 0.96 0.55
N PRO A 32 6.98 0.40 1.65
CA PRO A 32 6.96 -1.03 1.87
C PRO A 32 5.54 -1.55 2.12
N LEU A 33 5.26 -2.78 1.68
CA LEU A 33 3.94 -3.41 1.79
C LEU A 33 3.47 -3.56 3.25
N SER A 34 4.39 -3.85 4.17
CA SER A 34 4.08 -4.03 5.59
C SER A 34 3.81 -2.71 6.33
N GLY A 35 4.17 -1.56 5.75
CA GLY A 35 4.16 -0.27 6.45
C GLY A 35 5.30 -0.12 7.45
N TYR A 36 5.25 0.96 8.24
CA TYR A 36 6.28 1.28 9.24
C TYR A 36 5.85 1.02 10.69
N VAL A 37 4.55 0.95 10.94
CA VAL A 37 3.96 0.92 12.28
C VAL A 37 2.96 -0.21 12.35
N GLU A 38 3.00 -0.94 13.45
CA GLU A 38 2.00 -1.94 13.82
C GLU A 38 1.22 -1.49 15.07
N VAL A 39 0.01 -2.02 15.22
CA VAL A 39 -0.90 -1.67 16.30
C VAL A 39 -1.06 -2.85 17.25
N ARG A 40 -0.83 -2.61 18.54
CA ARG A 40 -0.93 -3.61 19.62
C ARG A 40 -1.77 -3.07 20.76
N TYR A 41 -2.43 -3.97 21.48
CA TYR A 41 -3.15 -3.62 22.70
C TYR A 41 -2.22 -3.78 23.90
N ASP A 42 -2.13 -2.74 24.72
CA ASP A 42 -1.37 -2.75 25.97
C ASP A 42 -2.31 -2.92 27.17
N ASP A 43 -2.21 -4.06 27.86
CA ASP A 43 -3.04 -4.42 29.01
C ASP A 43 -2.87 -3.48 30.24
N PRO A 44 -1.65 -3.11 30.69
CA PRO A 44 -1.47 -2.19 31.82
C PRO A 44 -2.07 -0.80 31.58
N GLU A 45 -1.88 -0.24 30.39
CA GLU A 45 -2.41 1.09 30.04
C GLU A 45 -3.84 1.04 29.48
N LYS A 46 -4.36 -0.17 29.21
CA LYS A 46 -5.68 -0.44 28.61
C LYS A 46 -5.95 0.37 27.35
N ARG A 47 -4.94 0.52 26.50
CA ARG A 47 -5.02 1.33 25.28
C ARG A 47 -4.39 0.64 24.11
N VAL A 48 -4.77 1.11 22.93
CA VAL A 48 -4.19 0.68 21.65
C VAL A 48 -2.98 1.56 21.36
N VAL A 49 -1.79 0.96 21.27
CA VAL A 49 -0.51 1.64 21.03
C VAL A 49 -0.03 1.32 19.61
N SER A 50 0.60 2.31 18.97
CA SER A 50 1.25 2.18 17.66
C SER A 50 2.76 2.14 17.85
N GLU A 51 3.40 1.05 17.44
CA GLU A 51 4.83 0.80 17.62
C GLU A 51 5.52 0.55 16.28
N PRO A 52 6.83 0.79 16.16
CA PRO A 52 7.57 0.40 14.96
C PRO A 52 7.43 -1.10 14.71
N ILE A 53 7.30 -1.49 13.45
CA ILE A 53 7.03 -2.88 13.09
C ILE A 53 8.23 -3.78 13.35
N GLU A 54 8.00 -4.88 14.07
CA GLU A 54 8.97 -5.96 14.27
C GLU A 54 8.41 -7.27 13.70
N MET A 55 8.85 -7.64 12.49
CA MET A 55 8.39 -8.85 11.82
C MET A 55 9.31 -10.05 12.13
N THR A 56 8.73 -11.13 12.65
CA THR A 56 9.45 -12.40 12.85
C THR A 56 9.74 -13.14 11.55
N GLN A 57 8.92 -12.93 10.52
CA GLN A 57 9.08 -13.46 9.18
C GLN A 57 8.99 -12.33 8.15
N GLU A 58 9.94 -12.26 7.22
CA GLU A 58 9.93 -11.27 6.14
C GLU A 58 8.94 -11.63 5.02
N PHE A 59 8.50 -10.60 4.28
CA PHE A 59 7.66 -10.78 3.10
C PHE A 59 8.45 -11.48 1.99
N ARG A 60 7.94 -12.63 1.52
CA ARG A 60 8.55 -13.37 0.41
C ARG A 60 8.11 -12.79 -0.92
N TYR A 61 9.05 -12.19 -1.64
CA TYR A 61 8.84 -11.78 -3.02
C TYR A 61 9.08 -12.96 -3.96
N PHE A 62 8.02 -13.46 -4.57
CA PHE A 62 8.11 -14.52 -5.59
C PHE A 62 8.10 -13.89 -6.97
N ASP A 63 9.10 -14.25 -7.78
CA ASP A 63 9.09 -13.93 -9.20
C ASP A 63 8.36 -15.04 -9.97
N PHE A 64 7.12 -14.74 -10.38
CA PHE A 64 6.31 -15.63 -11.20
C PHE A 64 6.50 -15.40 -12.71
N ALA A 65 7.36 -14.45 -13.11
CA ALA A 65 7.58 -14.17 -14.51
C ALA A 65 8.28 -15.37 -15.17
N SER A 66 7.56 -16.02 -16.08
CA SER A 66 8.20 -17.02 -16.95
C SER A 66 9.17 -16.30 -17.89
N PRO A 67 10.40 -16.81 -18.10
CA PRO A 67 11.36 -16.22 -19.05
C PRO A 67 10.84 -16.18 -20.49
N TRP A 68 9.85 -17.02 -20.78
CA TRP A 68 9.14 -17.06 -22.05
C TRP A 68 7.93 -16.14 -21.95
N GLU A 69 7.88 -15.14 -22.83
CA GLU A 69 6.80 -14.16 -22.91
C GLU A 69 5.47 -14.89 -23.17
N GLN A 70 4.58 -14.94 -22.18
CA GLN A 70 3.21 -15.47 -22.35
C GLN A 70 2.38 -14.44 -23.11
N ARG A 71 2.64 -14.34 -24.40
CA ARG A 71 1.86 -13.53 -25.31
C ARG A 71 0.71 -14.37 -25.88
N SER A 72 -0.29 -14.65 -25.04
CA SER A 72 -1.64 -14.78 -25.60
C SER A 72 -2.10 -13.36 -25.95
N ASP A 73 -2.83 -13.22 -27.05
CA ASP A 73 -3.49 -11.97 -27.46
C ASP A 73 -2.65 -11.04 -28.34
N ARG A 74 -2.33 -11.49 -29.55
CA ARG A 74 -2.44 -10.65 -30.76
C ARG A 74 -2.86 -11.47 -31.98
N CYS A 75 -4.13 -11.88 -32.02
CA CYS A 75 -4.79 -12.33 -33.24
C CYS A 75 -6.00 -11.42 -33.52
N TRP A 76 -5.75 -10.16 -33.92
CA TRP A 76 -6.74 -9.27 -34.53
C TRP A 76 -6.10 -8.22 -35.45
N VAL A 77 -4.92 -8.50 -36.00
CA VAL A 77 -4.31 -7.65 -37.04
C VAL A 77 -3.63 -8.54 -38.07
N ALA A 78 -4.44 -9.19 -38.90
CA ALA A 78 -4.03 -9.83 -40.14
C ALA A 78 -5.22 -9.89 -41.11
N TRP A 79 -5.72 -8.72 -41.49
CA TRP A 79 -6.42 -8.52 -42.76
C TRP A 79 -6.01 -7.12 -43.26
N ASN A 80 -4.80 -7.06 -43.83
CA ASN A 80 -4.52 -6.22 -44.99
C ASN A 80 -4.36 -7.17 -46.17
#